data_AF-A0A137R0N6-F1
#
_entry.id   AF-A0A137R0N6-F1
#
_cell.length_a   1.000
_cell.length_b   1.000
_cell.length_c   1.000
_cell.angle_alpha   90.00
_cell.angle_beta   90.00
_cell.angle_gamma   90.00
#
_symmetry.space_group_name_H-M   'P 1'
#
loop_
_entity.id
_entity.type
_entity.pdbx_description
1 polymer ?
#
loop_
_entity_poly.entity_id
_entity_poly.type
_entity_poly.pdbx_seq_one_letter_code
_entity_poly.pdbx_strand_id
1 'polypeptide(L)' 'YCKIYKTCAHTKTSITKLSGQLHSLPILTQLWDRIGMDFVSPFSKSKGYNYFWVVFC' A
#
# COMPACT_ATOMS: atom_id res chain seq x y z
N TYR A 1 -34.71 -4.02 -4.84
CA TYR A 1 -34.52 -4.93 -5.99
C TYR A 1 -33.05 -5.26 -6.33
N CYS A 2 -32.03 -4.42 -6.06
CA CYS A 2 -30.61 -4.75 -6.35
C CYS A 2 -29.89 -5.58 -5.26
N LYS A 3 -30.55 -6.56 -4.62
CA LYS A 3 -29.91 -7.45 -3.62
C LYS A 3 -29.57 -8.85 -4.15
N ILE A 4 -30.13 -9.25 -5.30
CA ILE A 4 -30.15 -10.67 -5.74
C ILE A 4 -29.26 -10.93 -6.95
N TYR A 5 -28.93 -9.90 -7.75
CA TYR A 5 -28.15 -10.09 -8.97
C TYR A 5 -26.65 -9.91 -8.69
N LYS A 6 -25.87 -10.98 -8.83
CA LYS A 6 -24.41 -11.03 -8.53
C LYS A 6 -23.64 -9.89 -9.19
N THR A 7 -24.02 -9.51 -10.42
CA THR A 7 -23.38 -8.42 -11.15
C THR A 7 -23.52 -7.05 -10.45
N CYS A 8 -24.67 -6.77 -9.81
CA CYS A 8 -24.89 -5.51 -9.07
C CYS A 8 -24.08 -5.47 -7.75
N ALA A 9 -23.83 -6.62 -7.12
CA ALA A 9 -23.03 -6.70 -5.91
C ALA A 9 -21.52 -6.49 -6.17
N HIS A 10 -21.02 -6.95 -7.32
CA HIS A 10 -19.59 -6.80 -7.69
C HIS A 10 -19.24 -5.41 -8.23
N THR A 11 -20.15 -4.74 -8.92
CA THR A 11 -19.89 -3.39 -9.48
C THR A 11 -20.15 -2.27 -8.49
N LYS A 12 -20.81 -2.56 -7.36
CA LYS A 12 -21.09 -1.56 -6.34
C LYS A 12 -19.83 -1.27 -5.52
N THR A 13 -19.38 -0.03 -5.57
CA THR A 13 -18.29 0.46 -4.72
C THR A 13 -18.66 0.29 -3.24
N SER A 14 -17.78 -0.34 -2.47
CA SER A 14 -17.96 -0.45 -1.01
C SER A 14 -17.86 0.95 -0.39
N ILE A 15 -18.96 1.39 0.22
CA ILE A 15 -19.05 2.63 1.01
C ILE A 15 -18.78 2.38 2.50
N THR A 16 -18.60 1.12 2.89
CA THR A 16 -18.24 0.77 4.26
C THR A 16 -16.78 1.14 4.48
N LYS A 17 -16.53 2.10 5.36
CA LYS A 17 -15.17 2.45 5.81
C LYS A 17 -14.47 1.18 6.26
N LEU A 18 -13.31 0.88 5.66
CA LEU A 18 -12.46 -0.20 6.16
C LEU A 18 -12.14 0.09 7.62
N SER A 19 -12.53 -0.82 8.51
CA SER A 19 -12.12 -0.81 9.92
C SER A 19 -10.68 -1.33 10.06
N GLY A 20 -9.81 -0.92 9.14
CA GLY A 20 -8.38 -1.14 9.23
C GLY A 20 -7.83 -0.12 10.20
N GLN A 21 -7.52 -0.55 11.41
CA GLN A 21 -6.64 0.22 12.27
C GLN A 21 -5.29 0.25 11.53
N LEU A 22 -4.81 1.43 11.16
CA LEU A 22 -3.40 1.58 10.80
C LEU A 22 -2.64 1.15 12.04
N HIS A 23 -2.19 -0.11 12.09
CA HIS A 23 -1.36 -0.58 13.17
C HIS A 23 -0.13 0.31 13.16
N SER A 24 0.03 1.13 14.20
CA SER A 24 1.25 1.91 14.36
C SER A 24 2.42 0.93 14.32
N LEU A 25 3.37 1.19 13.43
CA LEU A 25 4.62 0.46 13.46
C LEU A 25 5.25 0.72 14.85
N PRO A 26 5.72 -0.32 15.55
CA PRO A 26 6.43 -0.13 16.79
C PRO A 26 7.65 0.75 16.54
N ILE A 27 7.93 1.67 17.47
CA ILE A 27 9.15 2.45 17.46
C ILE A 27 10.30 1.47 17.69
N LEU A 28 11.26 1.45 16.77
CA LEU A 28 12.43 0.59 16.91
C LEU A 28 13.34 1.15 18.00
N THR A 29 13.73 0.27 18.93
CA THR A 29 14.67 0.61 20.02
C THR A 29 16.13 0.32 19.63
N GLN A 30 16.34 -0.46 18.57
CA GLN A 30 17.66 -0.83 18.07
C GLN A 30 17.71 -0.71 16.53
N LEU A 31 18.86 -0.28 16.02
CA LEU A 31 19.14 -0.24 14.59
C LEU A 31 19.00 -1.64 13.99
N TRP A 32 18.36 -1.72 12.83
CA TRP A 32 18.12 -2.93 12.04
C TRP A 32 17.09 -3.91 12.59
N ASP A 33 16.35 -3.58 13.67
CA ASP A 33 15.29 -4.44 14.21
C ASP A 33 14.15 -4.69 13.22
N ARG A 34 13.87 -3.69 12.36
CA ARG A 34 12.97 -3.82 11.22
C ARG A 34 13.52 -2.98 10.09
N ILE A 35 13.40 -3.51 8.87
CA ILE A 35 13.79 -2.81 7.66
C ILE A 35 12.56 -2.74 6.77
N GLY A 36 12.13 -1.51 6.48
CA GLY A 36 11.15 -1.24 5.45
C GLY A 36 11.84 -1.05 4.10
N MET A 37 11.23 -1.60 3.06
CA MET A 37 11.73 -1.48 1.69
C MET A 37 10.57 -1.11 0.77
N ASP A 38 10.82 -0.20 -0.16
CA ASP A 38 9.82 0.19 -1.16
C ASP A 38 10.47 0.58 -2.49
N PHE A 39 9.69 0.53 -3.58
CA PHE A 39 10.09 1.03 -4.89
C PHE A 39 9.28 2.26 -5.26
N VAL A 40 9.97 3.39 -5.41
CA VAL A 40 9.33 4.63 -5.85
C VAL A 40 9.51 4.73 -7.36
N SER A 41 8.40 4.88 -8.08
CA SER A 41 8.33 5.07 -9.53
C SER A 41 6.96 5.67 -9.90
N PRO A 42 6.79 6.35 -11.05
CA PRO A 42 7.73 6.50 -12.15
C PRO A 42 8.58 7.79 -12.07
N PHE A 43 9.87 7.68 -12.40
CA PHE A 43 10.77 8.82 -12.60
C PHE A 43 11.23 8.94 -14.06
N SER A 44 11.75 10.11 -14.43
CA SER A 44 12.47 10.28 -15.69
C SER A 44 13.68 9.35 -15.75
N LYS A 45 13.89 8.71 -16.89
CA LYS A 45 15.02 7.79 -17.06
C LYS A 45 16.35 8.52 -16.93
N SER A 46 17.24 8.01 -16.06
CA SER A 46 18.63 8.43 -15.94
C SER A 46 19.51 7.20 -15.95
N LYS A 47 20.50 7.17 -16.86
CA LYS A 47 21.40 6.01 -17.06
C LYS A 47 20.67 4.66 -17.23
N GLY A 48 19.45 4.68 -17.78
CA GLY A 48 18.62 3.49 -17.98
C GLY A 48 17.69 3.13 -16.81
N TYR A 49 17.78 3.80 -15.67
CA TYR A 49 16.97 3.56 -14.47
C TYR A 49 15.86 4.61 -14.33
N ASN A 50 14.70 4.22 -13.79
CA ASN A 50 13.53 5.08 -13.60
C ASN A 50 12.79 4.85 -12.27
N TYR A 51 13.43 4.15 -11.33
CA TYR A 51 12.89 3.87 -10.01
C TYR A 51 13.99 3.97 -8.95
N PHE A 52 13.59 4.24 -7.72
CA PHE A 52 14.47 4.17 -6.56
C PHE A 52 14.05 2.99 -5.69
N TRP A 53 15.02 2.19 -5.26
CA TRP A 53 14.82 1.25 -4.16
C TRP A 53 15.14 1.98 -2.86
N VAL A 54 14.11 2.21 -2.05
CA VAL A 54 14.22 2.92 -0.77
C VAL A 54 14.30 1.88 0.33
N VAL A 55 15.32 1.99 1.17
CA VAL A 55 15.50 1.17 2.38
C VAL A 55 15.47 2.11 3.58
N PHE A 56 14.59 1.83 4.54
CA PHE A 56 14.47 2.59 5.78
C PHE A 56 14.51 1.65 6.98
N CYS A 57 15.15 2.10 8.05
CA CYS A 57 15.24 1.43 9.34
C CYS A 57 14.37 2.23 10.32
#